data_AF-A0A967JXD5-F1
#
_entry.id   AF-A0A967JXD5-F1
#
_cell.length_a   1.000
_cell.length_b   1.000
_cell.length_c   1.000
_cell.angle_alpha   90.00
_cell.angle_beta   90.00
_cell.angle_gamma   90.00
#
_symmetry.space_group_name_H-M   'P 1'
#
loop_
_entity.id
_entity.type
_entity.pdbx_description
1 polymer ?
#
loop_
_entity_poly.entity_id
_entity_poly.type
_entity_poly.pdbx_seq_one_letter_code
_entity_poly.pdbx_strand_id
1 'polypeptide(L)' 'MRIWVDADACPVAIREILFRAADRTGVALTLVSNHPIPVPPSRHIRAL' A
#
# COMPACT_ATOMS: atom_id res chain seq x y z
N MET A 1 8.97 5.77 10.09
CA MET A 1 8.33 6.54 9.00
C MET A 1 7.09 5.78 8.54
N ARG A 2 6.01 6.46 8.16
CA ARG A 2 4.75 5.85 7.69
C ARG A 2 4.26 6.60 6.45
N ILE A 3 3.83 5.87 5.43
CA ILE A 3 3.37 6.42 4.15
C ILE A 3 1.88 6.12 4.00
N TRP A 4 1.12 7.13 3.60
CA TRP A 4 -0.29 7.03 3.27
C TRP A 4 -0.47 7.30 1.79
N VAL A 5 -1.27 6.48 1.12
CA VAL A 5 -1.52 6.58 -0.32
C VAL A 5 -3.01 6.50 -0.55
N ASP A 6 -3.56 7.50 -1.24
CA ASP A 6 -4.88 7.41 -1.85
C ASP A 6 -4.81 6.40 -2.99
N ALA A 7 -5.50 5.28 -2.81
CA ALA A 7 -5.44 4.14 -3.70
C ALA A 7 -6.55 4.13 -4.75
N ASP A 8 -7.51 5.08 -4.68
CA ASP A 8 -8.49 5.34 -5.73
C ASP A 8 -7.84 6.09 -6.90
N ALA A 9 -6.91 6.99 -6.60
CA ALA A 9 -6.15 7.75 -7.59
C ALA A 9 -4.85 7.05 -8.06
N CYS A 10 -4.45 5.96 -7.41
CA CYS A 10 -3.15 5.32 -7.63
C CYS A 10 -3.24 4.15 -8.64
N PRO A 11 -2.49 4.17 -9.76
CA PRO A 11 -2.45 3.07 -10.71
C PRO A 11 -1.96 1.77 -10.06
N VAL A 12 -2.46 0.62 -10.55
CA VAL A 12 -2.11 -0.72 -10.05
C VAL A 12 -0.59 -0.93 -9.97
N ALA A 13 0.14 -0.56 -11.02
CA ALA A 13 1.59 -0.72 -11.10
C ALA A 13 2.33 0.06 -9.99
N ILE A 14 1.84 1.25 -9.62
CA ILE A 14 2.44 2.05 -8.56
C ILE A 14 2.19 1.38 -7.20
N ARG A 15 1.01 0.83 -6.97
CA ARG A 15 0.71 0.06 -5.75
C ARG A 15 1.64 -1.15 -5.60
N GLU A 16 1.90 -1.88 -6.68
CA GLU A 16 2.84 -3.01 -6.65
C GLU A 16 4.26 -2.59 -6.28
N ILE A 17 4.74 -1.47 -6.84
CA ILE A 17 6.05 -0.92 -6.48
C ILE A 17 6.08 -0.54 -5.00
N LEU A 18 5.03 0.11 -4.51
CA LEU A 18 4.91 0.51 -3.11
C LEU A 18 4.87 -0.70 -2.17
N PHE A 19 4.18 -1.78 -2.54
CA PHE A 19 4.15 -3.03 -1.76
C PHE A 19 5.56 -3.61 -1.61
N ARG A 20 6.28 -3.76 -2.72
CA ARG A 20 7.67 -4.26 -2.72
C ARG A 20 8.59 -3.35 -1.93
N ALA A 21 8.42 -2.04 -2.05
CA ALA A 21 9.21 -1.06 -1.32
C ALA A 21 8.94 -1.13 0.19
N ALA A 22 7.68 -1.22 0.60
CA ALA A 22 7.27 -1.34 2.00
C ALA A 22 7.86 -2.59 2.64
N ASP A 23 7.78 -3.73 1.97
CA ASP A 23 8.35 -4.98 2.47
C ASP A 23 9.89 -4.93 2.57
N ARG A 24 10.56 -4.40 1.55
CA ARG A 24 12.03 -4.31 1.53
C ARG A 24 12.58 -3.36 2.59
N THR A 25 11.88 -2.25 2.83
CA THR A 25 12.35 -1.18 3.73
C THR A 25 11.77 -1.28 5.14
N GLY A 26 10.76 -2.13 5.35
CA GLY A 26 10.03 -2.21 6.62
C GLY A 26 9.21 -0.97 6.94
N VAL A 27 8.92 -0.12 5.95
CA VAL A 27 8.12 1.08 6.13
C VAL A 27 6.64 0.71 6.12
N ALA A 28 5.91 1.22 7.10
CA ALA A 28 4.46 1.04 7.16
C ALA A 28 3.77 1.81 6.03
N LEU A 29 3.05 1.10 5.18
CA LEU A 29 2.23 1.60 4.08
C LEU A 29 0.76 1.41 4.40
N THR A 30 -0.02 2.49 4.31
CA THR A 30 -1.47 2.45 4.44
C THR A 30 -2.10 2.98 3.16
N LEU A 31 -2.89 2.13 2.51
CA LEU A 31 -3.68 2.48 1.34
C LEU A 31 -5.06 2.86 1.82
N VAL A 32 -5.54 4.03 1.43
CA VAL A 32 -6.89 4.51 1.73
C VAL A 32 -7.68 4.47 0.44
N SER A 33 -8.84 3.82 0.45
CA SER A 33 -9.72 3.76 -0.72
C SER A 33 -11.18 3.71 -0.29
N ASN A 34 -12.04 4.26 -1.14
CA ASN A 34 -13.48 4.12 -0.98
C ASN A 34 -13.99 2.72 -1.36
N HIS A 35 -13.11 1.85 -1.85
CA HIS A 35 -13.44 0.51 -2.33
C HIS A 35 -12.50 -0.54 -1.73
N PRO A 36 -12.93 -1.83 -1.67
CA PRO A 36 -12.04 -2.91 -1.27
C PRO A 36 -10.86 -3.04 -2.24
N ILE A 37 -9.64 -3.02 -1.71
CA ILE A 37 -8.42 -3.18 -2.49
C ILE A 37 -7.70 -4.47 -2.10
N PRO A 38 -7.31 -5.32 -3.08
CA PRO A 38 -6.47 -6.46 -2.79
C PRO A 38 -5.07 -5.98 -2.39
N VAL A 39 -4.65 -6.36 -1.19
CA VAL A 39 -3.28 -6.13 -0.68
C VAL A 39 -2.61 -7.46 -0.38
N PRO A 40 -1.28 -7.58 -0.61
CA PRO A 40 -0.56 -8.79 -0.27
C PRO A 40 -0.51 -8.99 1.25
N PRO A 41 -0.39 -10.24 1.73
CA PRO A 41 -0.18 -10.51 3.15
C PRO A 41 1.19 -9.97 3.58
N SER A 42 1.19 -8.84 4.27
CA SER A 42 2.39 -8.21 4.81
C SER A 42 2.11 -7.58 6.17
N ARG A 43 3.10 -7.63 7.07
CA ARG A 43 3.05 -6.95 8.37
C ARG A 43 3.12 -5.42 8.25
N HIS A 44 3.54 -4.92 7.10
CA HIS A 44 3.83 -3.51 6.84
C HIS A 44 2.78 -2.83 5.96
N ILE A 45 1.87 -3.58 5.34
CA ILE A 45 0.89 -3.05 4.38
C ILE A 45 -0.51 -3.21 4.98
N ARG A 46 -1.30 -2.14 4.94
CA ARG A 46 -2.70 -2.12 5.37
C ARG A 46 -3.54 -1.41 4.33
N ALA A 47 -4.75 -1.91 4.07
CA ALA A 47 -5.79 -1.19 3.35
C ALA A 47 -6.88 -0.75 4.33
N LEU A 48 -7.33 0.50 4.20
CA LEU A 48 -8.42 1.11 4.94
C LEU A 48 -9.52 1.53 3.97
#